data_AF-A0A7S0WMV4-F1
#
_entry.id   AF-A0A7S0WMV4-F1
#
_cell.length_a   1.000
_cell.length_b   1.000
_cell.length_c   1.000
_cell.angle_alpha   90.00
_cell.angle_beta   90.00
_cell.angle_gamma   90.00
#
_symmetry.space_group_name_H-M   'P 1'
#
loop_
_entity.id
_entity.type
_entity.pdbx_description
1 polymer ?
#
loop_
_entity_poly.entity_id
_entity_poly.type
_entity_poly.pdbx_seq_one_letter_code
_entity_poly.pdbx_strand_id
1 'polypeptide(L)'
;AQALPCQHYPPLMSNIGRQYDIQVLVRTGSRNKVIGSLLRSSRSTSMPGPCQRLGLGLCVLLLHICTVSSEGKVYAGARTPIEQLPLSPGPLGMANVPNRSSHVREYPRCQNSHNFGSTGEANTKEYMIQRLIAAPTYRVPFNSATYFCGIFPEHVYQEIIENFPPDKAFENYASKVKNCGGGGCRYTLSAFNIVKQKNHPTWPNFRGAKELYQKLMSIVFSKEFEAALWKKLQITKKAKRREFRILSDKHGYANGRIHTDLQARKIATMMFYLPVTDKTAFDYGTCIHTTEQWKKRNYLRKANGQLGAKRGDTGYDGEGDCYYKFRFLPNTGYSFKAGPASWHSAPNTFIEHYDEYDRNTILLNWY
;
A
#
# COMPACT_ATOMS: atom_id res chain seq x y z
N ALA A 1 23.03 -51.99 -32.49
CA ALA A 1 21.88 -51.09 -32.33
C ALA A 1 20.64 -51.94 -32.07
N GLN A 2 20.20 -51.99 -30.82
CA GLN A 2 18.98 -52.69 -30.41
C GLN A 2 18.00 -51.63 -29.89
N ALA A 3 16.78 -51.66 -30.41
CA ALA A 3 15.69 -50.78 -30.04
C ALA A 3 15.03 -51.32 -28.75
N LEU A 4 14.85 -50.45 -27.75
CA LEU A 4 14.06 -50.73 -26.57
C LEU A 4 12.61 -50.23 -26.77
N PRO A 5 11.61 -50.92 -26.20
CA PRO A 5 10.19 -50.69 -26.49
C PRO A 5 9.56 -49.58 -25.64
N CYS A 6 8.53 -48.94 -26.22
CA CYS A 6 7.69 -47.93 -25.59
C CYS A 6 6.95 -48.46 -24.36
N GLN A 7 7.08 -47.76 -23.22
CA GLN A 7 6.23 -47.98 -22.05
C GLN A 7 5.01 -47.06 -22.10
N HIS A 8 3.83 -47.67 -21.93
CA HIS A 8 2.55 -46.99 -21.72
C HIS A 8 2.45 -46.49 -20.27
N TYR A 9 2.17 -45.20 -20.10
CA TYR A 9 1.70 -44.65 -18.81
C TYR A 9 0.17 -44.44 -18.85
N PRO A 10 -0.55 -44.70 -17.74
CA PRO A 10 -1.99 -44.49 -17.66
C PRO A 10 -2.36 -42.99 -17.66
N PRO A 11 -3.59 -42.62 -18.08
CA PRO A 11 -3.99 -41.23 -18.14
C PRO A 11 -4.24 -40.66 -16.74
N LEU A 12 -3.44 -39.67 -16.35
CA LEU A 12 -3.77 -38.76 -15.26
C LEU A 12 -4.86 -37.80 -15.74
N MET A 13 -6.09 -38.06 -15.32
CA MET A 13 -7.16 -37.06 -15.40
C MET A 13 -6.85 -35.91 -14.43
N SER A 14 -6.55 -34.74 -14.98
CA SER A 14 -6.83 -33.47 -14.31
C SER A 14 -7.26 -32.43 -15.34
N ASN A 15 -8.50 -31.96 -15.19
CA ASN A 15 -9.05 -30.86 -15.97
C ASN A 15 -8.42 -29.56 -15.49
N ILE A 16 -7.46 -29.02 -16.25
CA ILE A 16 -7.03 -27.63 -16.12
C ILE A 16 -7.40 -26.92 -17.42
N GLY A 17 -8.54 -26.25 -17.43
CA GLY A 17 -8.87 -25.28 -18.48
C GLY A 17 -7.89 -24.12 -18.38
N ARG A 18 -6.99 -23.98 -19.36
CA ARG A 18 -6.12 -22.80 -19.48
C ARG A 18 -6.83 -21.73 -20.29
N GLN A 19 -7.01 -20.54 -19.70
CA GLN A 19 -7.32 -19.33 -20.45
C GLN A 19 -6.02 -18.78 -21.03
N TYR A 20 -6.03 -18.47 -22.33
CA TYR A 20 -4.99 -17.70 -22.98
C TYR A 20 -5.54 -16.31 -23.26
N ASP A 21 -4.81 -15.30 -22.82
CA ASP A 21 -5.09 -13.92 -23.14
C ASP A 21 -4.14 -13.51 -24.28
N ILE A 22 -4.69 -13.33 -25.49
CA ILE A 22 -3.91 -12.92 -26.65
C ILE A 22 -4.15 -11.41 -26.83
N GLN A 23 -3.13 -10.62 -26.54
CA GLN A 23 -3.15 -9.18 -26.81
C GLN A 23 -2.55 -8.93 -28.20
N VAL A 24 -3.31 -8.26 -29.06
CA VAL A 24 -2.82 -7.76 -30.34
C VAL A 24 -2.43 -6.30 -30.16
N LEU A 25 -1.13 -6.03 -30.29
CA LEU A 25 -0.55 -4.69 -30.24
C LEU A 25 -0.29 -4.23 -31.67
N VAL A 26 -0.82 -3.07 -32.03
CA VAL A 26 -0.47 -2.38 -33.28
C VAL A 26 0.33 -1.14 -32.92
N ARG A 27 1.50 -1.00 -33.55
CA ARG A 27 2.41 0.12 -33.35
C ARG A 27 2.19 1.14 -34.47
N THR A 28 1.74 2.34 -34.12
CA THR A 28 1.66 3.47 -35.05
C THR A 28 2.52 4.62 -34.49
N GLY A 29 3.71 4.79 -35.07
CA GLY A 29 4.69 5.77 -34.59
C GLY A 29 5.32 5.41 -33.22
N SER A 30 5.58 6.43 -32.39
CA SER A 30 6.30 6.30 -31.11
C SER A 30 5.45 5.82 -29.93
N ARG A 31 4.19 5.40 -30.15
CA ARG A 31 3.32 4.88 -29.08
C ARG A 31 2.68 3.55 -29.49
N ASN A 32 2.56 2.64 -28.51
CA ASN A 32 1.82 1.39 -28.66
C ASN A 32 0.36 1.61 -28.27
N LYS A 33 -0.60 1.12 -29.06
CA LYS A 33 -2.03 1.15 -28.74
C LYS A 33 -2.58 -0.27 -28.74
N VAL A 34 -3.25 -0.67 -27.65
CA VAL A 34 -3.97 -1.94 -27.55
C VAL A 34 -5.35 -1.73 -28.17
N ILE A 35 -5.72 -2.55 -29.17
CA ILE A 35 -6.98 -2.36 -29.92
C ILE A 35 -8.05 -3.43 -29.56
N GLY A 36 -7.72 -4.44 -28.75
CA GLY A 36 -8.74 -5.32 -28.15
C GLY A 36 -8.17 -6.55 -27.46
N SER A 37 -8.98 -7.17 -26.58
CA SER A 37 -8.73 -8.48 -25.97
C SER A 37 -9.82 -9.47 -26.40
N LEU A 38 -9.43 -10.65 -26.88
CA LEU A 38 -10.36 -11.72 -27.25
C LEU A 38 -10.31 -12.82 -26.19
N LEU A 39 -11.36 -12.90 -25.36
CA LEU A 39 -11.54 -13.99 -24.40
C LEU A 39 -12.23 -15.17 -25.11
N ARG A 40 -11.51 -16.29 -25.26
CA ARG A 40 -12.09 -17.54 -25.75
C ARG A 40 -12.27 -18.51 -24.59
N SER A 41 -13.52 -18.86 -24.28
CA SER A 41 -13.86 -19.94 -23.35
C SER A 41 -14.18 -21.20 -24.15
N SER A 42 -13.33 -22.22 -24.08
CA SER A 42 -13.68 -23.56 -24.55
C SER A 42 -14.48 -24.30 -23.47
N ARG A 43 -15.79 -24.45 -23.65
CA ARG A 43 -16.58 -25.44 -22.89
C ARG A 43 -16.66 -26.73 -23.70
N SER A 44 -16.27 -27.82 -23.06
CA SER A 44 -16.52 -29.20 -23.48
C SER A 44 -18.00 -29.53 -23.29
N THR A 45 -18.70 -29.87 -24.36
CA THR A 45 -19.97 -30.59 -24.32
C THR A 45 -19.96 -31.64 -25.43
N SER A 46 -20.15 -32.89 -25.01
CA SER A 46 -20.35 -34.07 -25.85
C SER A 46 -21.56 -33.93 -26.78
N MET A 47 -21.38 -34.36 -28.02
CA MET A 47 -22.39 -34.55 -29.09
C MET A 47 -23.44 -35.63 -28.70
N PRO A 48 -24.67 -35.62 -29.26
CA PRO A 48 -24.88 -36.20 -30.60
C PRO A 48 -25.82 -35.40 -31.54
N GLY A 49 -25.53 -35.49 -32.85
CA GLY A 49 -26.55 -35.49 -33.92
C GLY A 49 -26.69 -34.20 -34.75
N PRO A 50 -26.94 -34.29 -36.08
CA PRO A 50 -26.60 -33.26 -37.06
C PRO A 50 -27.79 -32.40 -37.52
N CYS A 51 -27.45 -31.35 -38.28
CA CYS A 51 -28.26 -30.52 -39.19
C CYS A 51 -28.50 -29.05 -38.80
N GLN A 52 -27.95 -28.21 -39.69
CA GLN A 52 -28.53 -27.01 -40.30
C GLN A 52 -28.47 -25.64 -39.58
N ARG A 53 -27.73 -24.76 -40.29
CA ARG A 53 -27.97 -23.34 -40.57
C ARG A 53 -27.83 -22.32 -39.43
N LEU A 54 -26.89 -21.39 -39.65
CA LEU A 54 -26.86 -19.94 -39.37
C LEU A 54 -25.43 -19.58 -38.97
N GLY A 55 -24.74 -18.61 -39.54
CA GLY A 55 -25.12 -17.57 -40.49
C GLY A 55 -23.92 -16.64 -40.66
N LEU A 56 -23.80 -16.05 -41.84
CA LEU A 56 -22.80 -15.07 -42.23
C LEU A 56 -22.57 -14.00 -41.14
N GLY A 57 -21.38 -13.99 -40.53
CA GLY A 57 -20.96 -12.93 -39.62
C GLY A 57 -19.44 -12.81 -39.48
N LEU A 58 -18.68 -13.87 -39.80
CA LEU A 58 -17.23 -13.88 -39.63
C LEU A 58 -16.42 -13.53 -40.90
N CYS A 59 -17.05 -13.50 -42.08
CA CYS A 59 -16.32 -13.27 -43.35
C CYS A 59 -16.07 -11.79 -43.67
N VAL A 60 -16.73 -10.83 -43.00
CA VAL A 60 -16.55 -9.39 -43.30
C VAL A 60 -15.38 -8.79 -42.51
N LEU A 61 -15.02 -9.35 -41.35
CA LEU A 61 -13.95 -8.80 -40.51
C LEU A 61 -12.54 -9.26 -40.94
N LEU A 62 -12.42 -10.41 -41.60
CA LEU A 62 -11.14 -10.93 -42.11
C LEU A 62 -10.70 -10.31 -43.45
N LEU A 63 -11.63 -9.68 -44.19
CA LEU A 63 -11.32 -8.98 -45.44
C LEU A 63 -10.85 -7.53 -45.24
N HIS A 64 -10.98 -6.95 -44.05
CA HIS A 64 -10.47 -5.61 -43.72
C HIS A 64 -9.07 -5.60 -43.11
N ILE A 65 -8.50 -6.77 -42.81
CA ILE A 65 -7.13 -6.87 -42.23
C ILE A 65 -6.07 -7.11 -43.32
N CYS A 66 -6.47 -7.44 -44.56
CA CYS A 66 -5.53 -7.76 -45.64
C CYS A 66 -5.14 -6.61 -46.58
N THR A 67 -5.52 -5.36 -46.30
CA THR A 67 -5.22 -4.22 -47.20
C THR A 67 -4.47 -3.05 -46.55
N VAL A 68 -3.74 -3.27 -45.44
CA VAL A 68 -2.85 -2.22 -44.90
C VAL A 68 -1.50 -2.79 -44.44
N SER A 69 -0.46 -2.33 -45.15
CA SER A 69 0.96 -2.29 -44.79
C SER A 69 1.78 -3.57 -44.90
N SER A 70 2.45 -3.69 -46.05
CA SER A 70 3.83 -4.16 -46.15
C SER A 70 4.72 -3.41 -45.14
N GLU A 71 5.71 -4.12 -44.61
CA GLU A 71 6.77 -3.66 -43.68
C GLU A 71 6.41 -3.62 -42.18
N GLY A 72 6.49 -4.79 -41.54
CA GLY A 72 6.59 -4.91 -40.09
C GLY A 72 6.97 -6.33 -39.66
N LYS A 73 8.13 -6.52 -39.02
CA LYS A 73 8.54 -7.81 -38.45
C LYS A 73 7.67 -8.16 -37.24
N VAL A 74 7.05 -9.33 -37.26
CA VAL A 74 6.31 -9.91 -36.14
C VAL A 74 7.27 -10.76 -35.30
N TYR A 75 7.37 -10.49 -34.00
CA TYR A 75 8.04 -11.36 -33.03
C TYR A 75 7.00 -12.00 -32.12
N ALA A 76 6.92 -13.33 -32.14
CA ALA A 76 6.14 -14.12 -31.19
C ALA A 76 7.08 -14.66 -30.12
N GLY A 77 6.91 -14.23 -28.87
CA GLY A 77 7.61 -14.79 -27.70
C GLY A 77 6.63 -15.49 -26.79
N ALA A 78 6.73 -16.82 -26.67
CA ALA A 78 5.96 -17.59 -25.70
C ALA A 78 6.66 -17.52 -24.32
N ARG A 79 5.93 -17.13 -23.27
CA ARG A 79 6.40 -17.25 -21.88
C ARG A 79 5.98 -18.59 -21.30
N THR A 80 6.94 -19.29 -20.70
CA THR A 80 6.73 -20.51 -19.90
C THR A 80 6.07 -20.17 -18.55
N PRO A 81 5.24 -21.06 -17.99
CA PRO A 81 4.63 -20.84 -16.68
C PRO A 81 5.63 -21.13 -15.56
N ILE A 82 5.69 -20.22 -14.58
CA ILE A 82 6.49 -20.36 -13.36
C ILE A 82 5.67 -21.14 -12.33
N GLU A 83 6.23 -22.25 -11.86
CA GLU A 83 5.73 -23.07 -10.75
C GLU A 83 5.79 -22.26 -9.44
N GLN A 84 4.67 -22.17 -8.70
CA GLN A 84 4.64 -21.56 -7.36
C GLN A 84 5.11 -22.59 -6.33
N LEU A 85 6.26 -22.36 -5.72
CA LEU A 85 6.71 -23.05 -4.51
C LEU A 85 6.16 -22.35 -3.24
N PRO A 86 5.89 -23.09 -2.15
CA PRO A 86 5.36 -22.54 -0.92
C PRO A 86 6.42 -21.68 -0.21
N LEU A 87 6.07 -20.42 0.06
CA LEU A 87 6.91 -19.47 0.78
C LEU A 87 6.81 -19.71 2.29
N SER A 88 7.94 -20.06 2.90
CA SER A 88 8.15 -19.96 4.35
C SER A 88 8.88 -18.64 4.63
N PRO A 89 8.44 -17.79 5.59
CA PRO A 89 9.08 -16.50 5.84
C PRO A 89 10.36 -16.70 6.65
N GLY A 90 11.50 -16.63 5.98
CA GLY A 90 12.81 -16.50 6.62
C GLY A 90 13.04 -15.10 7.19
N PRO A 91 14.03 -14.92 8.10
CA PRO A 91 14.30 -13.65 8.74
C PRO A 91 14.70 -12.60 7.70
N LEU A 92 13.97 -11.50 7.67
CA LEU A 92 14.15 -10.36 6.75
C LEU A 92 15.59 -9.81 6.86
N GLY A 93 16.46 -10.32 5.98
CA GLY A 93 17.75 -9.69 5.71
C GLY A 93 17.49 -8.32 5.09
N MET A 94 17.90 -7.25 5.78
CA MET A 94 17.91 -5.90 5.25
C MET A 94 18.96 -5.81 4.13
N ALA A 95 18.61 -6.30 2.94
CA ALA A 95 19.41 -6.15 1.74
C ALA A 95 19.58 -4.66 1.42
N ASN A 96 20.77 -4.30 0.94
CA ASN A 96 21.14 -2.95 0.51
C ASN A 96 20.13 -2.39 -0.50
N VAL A 97 19.18 -1.59 -0.03
CA VAL A 97 18.19 -0.88 -0.87
C VAL A 97 18.89 0.28 -1.61
N PRO A 98 19.06 0.25 -2.95
CA PRO A 98 19.69 1.31 -3.72
C PRO A 98 18.71 2.44 -4.09
N ASN A 99 19.30 3.57 -4.50
CA ASN A 99 18.74 4.85 -4.94
C ASN A 99 18.08 5.74 -3.87
N ARG A 100 18.91 6.64 -3.29
CA ARG A 100 18.43 7.86 -2.64
C ARG A 100 17.77 8.75 -3.71
N SER A 101 16.51 9.11 -3.52
CA SER A 101 15.96 10.27 -4.23
C SER A 101 16.82 11.50 -3.91
N SER A 102 17.23 12.26 -4.92
CA SER A 102 18.04 13.49 -4.77
C SER A 102 17.38 14.54 -3.85
N HIS A 103 16.08 14.41 -3.62
CA HIS A 103 15.27 15.31 -2.80
C HIS A 103 15.15 14.88 -1.33
N VAL A 104 15.71 13.74 -0.94
CA VAL A 104 15.69 13.26 0.45
C VAL A 104 17.09 13.36 1.05
N ARG A 105 17.24 14.22 2.07
CA ARG A 105 18.52 14.39 2.77
C ARG A 105 18.94 13.10 3.49
N GLU A 106 18.02 12.49 4.24
CA GLU A 106 18.32 11.28 4.99
C GLU A 106 17.10 10.36 5.15
N TYR A 107 17.39 9.06 5.14
CA TYR A 107 16.44 8.01 5.52
C TYR A 107 16.86 7.44 6.87
N PRO A 108 16.07 7.67 7.93
CA PRO A 108 16.20 6.96 9.19
C PRO A 108 16.36 5.45 9.00
N ARG A 109 17.40 4.89 9.61
CA ARG A 109 17.69 3.45 9.55
C ARG A 109 17.02 2.74 10.71
N CYS A 110 16.53 1.53 10.47
CA CYS A 110 16.16 0.61 11.53
C CYS A 110 17.44 0.05 12.16
N GLN A 111 17.80 0.54 13.34
CA GLN A 111 18.90 -0.01 14.11
C GLN A 111 18.37 -1.18 14.96
N ASN A 112 18.87 -2.38 14.65
CA ASN A 112 18.69 -3.63 15.40
C ASN A 112 17.24 -4.08 15.65
N SER A 113 16.79 -5.00 14.79
CA SER A 113 15.74 -5.99 15.10
C SER A 113 16.29 -6.96 16.15
N HIS A 114 16.40 -6.54 17.40
CA HIS A 114 16.65 -7.48 18.48
C HIS A 114 15.51 -8.51 18.52
N ASN A 115 15.88 -9.80 18.54
CA ASN A 115 14.98 -10.94 18.69
C ASN A 115 14.31 -10.91 20.06
N PHE A 116 13.31 -10.06 20.22
CA PHE A 116 12.40 -10.12 21.37
C PHE A 116 11.41 -11.26 21.11
N GLY A 117 11.76 -12.47 21.56
CA GLY A 117 10.83 -13.60 21.58
C GLY A 117 9.63 -13.25 22.46
N SER A 118 8.42 -13.33 21.90
CA SER A 118 7.22 -12.84 22.57
C SER A 118 6.01 -13.68 22.18
N THR A 119 5.50 -14.48 23.12
CA THR A 119 4.21 -15.20 23.02
C THR A 119 3.33 -14.76 24.20
N GLY A 120 2.31 -13.94 23.95
CA GLY A 120 1.32 -13.49 24.95
C GLY A 120 0.81 -12.05 24.80
N GLU A 121 -0.33 -11.72 25.42
CA GLU A 121 -0.96 -10.39 25.34
C GLU A 121 -0.31 -9.34 26.26
N ALA A 122 -0.07 -9.66 27.54
CA ALA A 122 0.74 -8.82 28.44
C ALA A 122 2.11 -8.55 27.82
N ASN A 123 2.64 -9.57 27.14
CA ASN A 123 3.87 -9.52 26.37
C ASN A 123 3.75 -8.58 25.15
N THR A 124 2.60 -8.54 24.45
CA THR A 124 2.39 -7.61 23.32
C THR A 124 2.43 -6.14 23.78
N LYS A 125 1.68 -5.79 24.84
CA LYS A 125 1.65 -4.42 25.36
C LYS A 125 3.05 -3.96 25.79
N GLU A 126 3.72 -4.79 26.59
CA GLU A 126 5.06 -4.49 27.09
C GLU A 126 6.07 -4.38 25.96
N TYR A 127 6.05 -5.31 25.00
CA TYR A 127 6.88 -5.27 23.80
C TYR A 127 6.71 -3.94 23.06
N MET A 128 5.48 -3.55 22.76
CA MET A 128 5.20 -2.31 22.02
C MET A 128 5.70 -1.08 22.78
N ILE A 129 5.54 -1.03 24.11
CA ILE A 129 6.06 0.04 24.96
C ILE A 129 7.59 0.08 24.94
N GLN A 130 8.25 -1.07 25.10
CA GLN A 130 9.71 -1.15 25.09
C GLN A 130 10.28 -0.72 23.74
N ARG A 131 9.67 -1.15 22.63
CA ARG A 131 10.07 -0.75 21.27
C ARG A 131 9.86 0.75 21.02
N LEU A 132 8.75 1.31 21.52
CA LEU A 132 8.51 2.76 21.47
C LEU A 132 9.56 3.55 22.27
N ILE A 133 9.91 3.08 23.47
CA ILE A 133 10.93 3.70 24.32
C ILE A 133 12.30 3.64 23.67
N ALA A 134 12.67 2.49 23.09
CA ALA A 134 13.97 2.26 22.46
C ALA A 134 14.15 3.01 21.12
N ALA A 135 13.08 3.29 20.39
CA ALA A 135 13.14 3.95 19.09
C ALA A 135 13.86 5.32 19.15
N PRO A 136 14.64 5.75 18.15
CA PRO A 136 15.29 7.05 18.18
C PRO A 136 14.27 8.20 18.21
N THR A 137 14.59 9.25 18.97
CA THR A 137 13.87 10.54 18.92
C THR A 137 14.69 11.54 18.12
N TYR A 138 14.09 12.07 17.06
CA TYR A 138 14.64 13.13 16.22
C TYR A 138 14.26 14.49 16.79
N ARG A 139 15.24 15.39 16.86
CA ARG A 139 15.06 16.80 17.29
C ARG A 139 15.07 17.79 16.12
N VAL A 140 15.47 17.32 14.95
CA VAL A 140 15.52 18.07 13.69
C VAL A 140 14.67 17.30 12.69
N PRO A 141 13.98 17.92 11.73
CA PRO A 141 13.81 19.36 11.55
C PRO A 141 12.85 20.01 12.56
N PHE A 142 12.16 19.22 13.38
CA PHE A 142 11.40 19.73 14.52
C PHE A 142 11.50 18.79 15.71
N ASN A 143 11.28 19.35 16.90
CA ASN A 143 11.42 18.63 18.15
C ASN A 143 10.36 17.52 18.27
N SER A 144 10.81 16.34 18.71
CA SER A 144 9.93 15.23 19.10
C SER A 144 9.22 14.55 17.94
N ALA A 145 9.99 14.03 16.98
CA ALA A 145 9.54 12.98 16.08
C ALA A 145 10.26 11.66 16.41
N THR A 146 9.65 10.52 16.13
CA THR A 146 10.27 9.20 16.29
C THR A 146 9.89 8.33 15.11
N TYR A 147 10.84 7.50 14.67
CA TYR A 147 10.64 6.42 13.71
C TYR A 147 10.97 5.12 14.43
N PHE A 148 10.03 4.19 14.42
CA PHE A 148 10.17 2.90 15.09
C PHE A 148 10.09 1.77 14.08
N CYS A 149 10.81 0.70 14.37
CA CYS A 149 10.88 -0.51 13.57
C CYS A 149 10.56 -1.70 14.45
N GLY A 150 9.89 -2.73 13.92
CA GLY A 150 9.43 -3.87 14.71
C GLY A 150 8.65 -3.41 15.93
N ILE A 151 7.63 -2.56 15.74
CA ILE A 151 6.86 -2.03 16.88
C ILE A 151 5.90 -3.08 17.42
N PHE A 152 5.35 -3.91 16.54
CA PHE A 152 4.52 -5.05 16.91
C PHE A 152 5.40 -6.30 17.02
N PRO A 153 5.10 -7.24 17.95
CA PRO A 153 5.61 -8.60 17.84
C PRO A 153 5.27 -9.18 16.46
N GLU A 154 6.16 -10.02 15.91
CA GLU A 154 6.01 -10.51 14.53
C GLU A 154 4.66 -11.21 14.30
N HIS A 155 4.23 -12.08 15.22
CA HIS A 155 2.93 -12.76 15.12
C HIS A 155 1.75 -11.77 15.09
N VAL A 156 1.80 -10.69 15.89
CA VAL A 156 0.75 -9.64 15.88
C VAL A 156 0.80 -8.85 14.57
N TYR A 157 1.98 -8.59 14.04
CA TYR A 157 2.10 -7.93 12.73
C TYR A 157 1.48 -8.77 11.62
N GLN A 158 1.75 -10.08 11.59
CA GLN A 158 1.13 -10.98 10.63
C GLN A 158 -0.40 -11.04 10.80
N GLU A 159 -0.89 -11.12 12.04
CA GLU A 159 -2.34 -11.02 12.32
C GLU A 159 -2.94 -9.72 11.77
N ILE A 160 -2.24 -8.58 11.85
CA ILE A 160 -2.69 -7.31 11.28
C ILE A 160 -2.78 -7.36 9.76
N ILE A 161 -1.81 -7.96 9.08
CA ILE A 161 -1.83 -8.10 7.62
C ILE A 161 -2.96 -9.02 7.18
N GLU A 162 -3.10 -10.19 7.81
CA GLU A 162 -4.15 -11.17 7.50
C GLU A 162 -5.56 -10.63 7.77
N ASN A 163 -5.69 -9.78 8.79
CA ASN A 163 -6.95 -9.14 9.18
C ASN A 163 -7.00 -7.66 8.75
N PHE A 164 -6.26 -7.28 7.71
CA PHE A 164 -6.47 -5.98 7.11
C PHE A 164 -7.82 -5.96 6.37
N PRO A 165 -8.61 -4.86 6.41
CA PRO A 165 -9.90 -4.85 5.75
C PRO A 165 -9.74 -5.07 4.24
N PRO A 166 -10.50 -5.98 3.62
CA PRO A 166 -10.52 -6.09 2.16
C PRO A 166 -11.18 -4.85 1.53
N ASP A 167 -10.97 -4.63 0.23
CA ASP A 167 -11.49 -3.47 -0.50
C ASP A 167 -12.99 -3.27 -0.32
N LYS A 168 -13.75 -4.37 -0.46
CA LYS A 168 -15.21 -4.39 -0.27
C LYS A 168 -15.62 -4.13 1.18
N ALA A 169 -14.72 -4.23 2.15
CA ALA A 169 -15.01 -3.82 3.53
C ALA A 169 -15.06 -2.30 3.66
N PHE A 170 -14.22 -1.56 2.93
CA PHE A 170 -14.30 -0.09 2.92
C PHE A 170 -15.62 0.42 2.32
N GLU A 171 -16.26 -0.37 1.45
CA GLU A 171 -17.53 -0.03 0.78
C GLU A 171 -18.78 -0.16 1.65
N ASN A 172 -18.71 -0.70 2.88
CA ASN A 172 -19.92 -1.04 3.67
C ASN A 172 -20.05 -0.38 5.07
N TYR A 173 -19.11 0.46 5.52
CA TYR A 173 -19.22 1.18 6.81
C TYR A 173 -19.99 2.51 6.77
N ALA A 174 -20.63 2.88 7.89
CA ALA A 174 -21.37 4.13 8.04
C ALA A 174 -20.48 5.39 8.19
N SER A 175 -19.22 5.24 8.62
CA SER A 175 -18.28 6.36 8.84
C SER A 175 -17.30 6.58 7.69
N LYS A 176 -17.69 6.22 6.47
CA LYS A 176 -16.80 6.31 5.31
C LYS A 176 -16.41 7.75 5.07
N VAL A 177 -15.15 7.91 4.70
CA VAL A 177 -14.73 9.03 3.88
C VAL A 177 -13.96 8.42 2.71
N LYS A 178 -14.63 8.25 1.56
CA LYS A 178 -13.98 7.96 0.29
C LYS A 178 -13.63 9.30 -0.34
N ASN A 179 -12.34 9.63 -0.35
CA ASN A 179 -11.85 10.83 -1.00
C ASN A 179 -11.08 10.41 -2.24
N CYS A 180 -11.69 10.59 -3.41
CA CYS A 180 -11.03 10.36 -4.69
C CYS A 180 -10.68 11.69 -5.36
N GLY A 181 -9.54 11.72 -6.03
CA GLY A 181 -9.12 12.81 -6.92
C GLY A 181 -8.62 12.24 -8.24
N GLY A 182 -8.13 13.11 -9.13
CA GLY A 182 -7.66 12.72 -10.47
C GLY A 182 -6.54 11.67 -10.51
N GLY A 183 -5.92 11.35 -9.37
CA GLY A 183 -4.86 10.35 -9.25
C GLY A 183 -5.10 9.31 -8.16
N GLY A 184 -6.34 8.90 -7.86
CA GLY A 184 -6.61 7.76 -6.97
C GLY A 184 -7.61 8.00 -5.85
N CYS A 185 -7.79 7.02 -4.97
CA CYS A 185 -8.74 7.07 -3.85
C CYS A 185 -8.09 6.73 -2.49
N ARG A 186 -8.45 7.51 -1.46
CA ARG A 186 -8.23 7.15 -0.05
C ARG A 186 -9.49 6.59 0.55
N TYR A 187 -9.35 5.41 1.13
CA TYR A 187 -10.37 4.74 1.91
C TYR A 187 -10.03 4.86 3.39
N THR A 188 -11.05 5.06 4.24
CA THR A 188 -10.88 5.25 5.68
C THR A 188 -11.95 4.51 6.45
N LEU A 189 -11.52 3.71 7.43
CA LEU A 189 -12.37 3.05 8.41
C LEU A 189 -11.95 3.44 9.82
N SER A 190 -12.91 3.50 10.73
CA SER A 190 -12.65 3.70 12.16
C SER A 190 -12.63 2.35 12.86
N ALA A 191 -11.55 2.02 13.57
CA ALA A 191 -11.48 0.81 14.37
C ALA A 191 -12.59 0.78 15.45
N PHE A 192 -12.98 1.96 15.98
CA PHE A 192 -14.11 2.08 16.89
C PHE A 192 -15.44 1.58 16.29
N ASN A 193 -15.61 1.65 14.96
CA ASN A 193 -16.82 1.18 14.30
C ASN A 193 -16.73 -0.31 13.98
N ILE A 194 -15.55 -0.81 13.63
CA ILE A 194 -15.27 -2.25 13.50
C ILE A 194 -15.62 -2.98 14.80
N VAL A 195 -15.15 -2.48 15.95
CA VAL A 195 -15.40 -3.15 17.25
C VAL A 195 -16.87 -3.11 17.69
N LYS A 196 -17.64 -2.11 17.25
CA LYS A 196 -19.07 -2.00 17.57
C LYS A 196 -19.96 -2.86 16.69
N GLN A 197 -19.50 -3.21 15.50
CA GLN A 197 -20.29 -3.94 14.52
C GLN A 197 -20.40 -5.43 14.90
N LYS A 198 -21.58 -6.02 14.66
CA LYS A 198 -21.86 -7.43 14.99
C LYS A 198 -21.29 -8.39 13.95
N ASN A 199 -21.46 -8.08 12.66
CA ASN A 199 -21.03 -8.88 11.53
C ASN A 199 -20.68 -7.98 10.33
N HIS A 200 -19.94 -8.52 9.35
CA HIS A 200 -19.64 -7.81 8.12
C HIS A 200 -19.68 -8.76 6.91
N PRO A 201 -20.63 -8.59 5.97
CA PRO A 201 -20.92 -9.62 4.95
C PRO A 201 -19.77 -9.82 3.94
N THR A 202 -18.98 -8.78 3.66
CA THR A 202 -17.89 -8.84 2.67
C THR A 202 -16.50 -9.00 3.29
N TRP A 203 -16.42 -9.30 4.60
CA TRP A 203 -15.15 -9.49 5.30
C TRP A 203 -15.12 -10.90 5.93
N PRO A 204 -14.53 -11.89 5.23
CA PRO A 204 -14.62 -13.31 5.62
C PRO A 204 -14.20 -13.62 7.05
N ASN A 205 -13.13 -12.99 7.54
CA ASN A 205 -12.66 -13.12 8.93
C ASN A 205 -12.97 -11.89 9.79
N PHE A 206 -14.19 -11.34 9.68
CA PHE A 206 -14.57 -10.15 10.43
C PHE A 206 -14.44 -10.33 11.96
N ARG A 207 -14.73 -11.53 12.47
CA ARG A 207 -14.62 -11.82 13.90
C ARG A 207 -13.18 -11.71 14.39
N GLY A 208 -12.22 -12.35 13.71
CA GLY A 208 -10.81 -12.25 14.05
C GLY A 208 -10.30 -10.81 13.96
N ALA A 209 -10.68 -10.09 12.89
CA ALA A 209 -10.35 -8.68 12.77
C ALA A 209 -10.91 -7.84 13.92
N LYS A 210 -12.17 -8.05 14.31
CA LYS A 210 -12.81 -7.34 15.42
C LYS A 210 -12.05 -7.56 16.73
N GLU A 211 -11.71 -8.81 17.05
CA GLU A 211 -10.96 -9.17 18.26
C GLU A 211 -9.55 -8.53 18.24
N LEU A 212 -8.87 -8.58 17.09
CA LEU A 212 -7.57 -7.94 16.90
C LEU A 212 -7.61 -6.42 17.10
N TYR A 213 -8.52 -5.71 16.43
CA TYR A 213 -8.60 -4.25 16.57
C TYR A 213 -9.04 -3.83 17.97
N GLN A 214 -9.86 -4.63 18.65
CA GLN A 214 -10.18 -4.41 20.07
C GLN A 214 -8.94 -4.55 20.97
N LYS A 215 -8.11 -5.58 20.75
CA LYS A 215 -6.82 -5.77 21.44
C LYS A 215 -5.85 -4.62 21.15
N LEU A 216 -5.67 -4.23 19.90
CA LEU A 216 -4.78 -3.12 19.55
C LEU A 216 -5.25 -1.80 20.17
N MET A 217 -6.56 -1.53 20.16
CA MET A 217 -7.14 -0.35 20.79
C MET A 217 -6.92 -0.32 22.31
N SER A 218 -7.06 -1.46 23.00
CA SER A 218 -6.82 -1.52 24.45
C SER A 218 -5.35 -1.25 24.80
N ILE A 219 -4.42 -1.63 23.92
CA ILE A 219 -2.98 -1.42 24.09
C ILE A 219 -2.60 0.05 23.80
N VAL A 220 -2.89 0.56 22.60
CA VAL A 220 -2.39 1.88 22.17
C VAL A 220 -3.04 3.06 22.90
N PHE A 221 -4.19 2.82 23.53
CA PHE A 221 -4.87 3.79 24.40
C PHE A 221 -4.81 3.43 25.89
N SER A 222 -3.97 2.45 26.27
CA SER A 222 -3.65 2.20 27.68
C SER A 222 -2.90 3.38 28.30
N LYS A 223 -3.02 3.56 29.62
CA LYS A 223 -2.33 4.63 30.34
C LYS A 223 -0.81 4.53 30.20
N GLU A 224 -0.30 3.30 30.20
CA GLU A 224 1.12 2.98 30.16
C GLU A 224 1.71 3.30 28.78
N PHE A 225 1.01 2.92 27.70
CA PHE A 225 1.44 3.25 26.34
C PHE A 225 1.39 4.77 26.09
N GLU A 226 0.31 5.44 26.50
CA GLU A 226 0.21 6.90 26.37
C GLU A 226 1.27 7.61 27.23
N ALA A 227 1.55 7.15 28.45
CA ALA A 227 2.60 7.75 29.28
C ALA A 227 3.99 7.62 28.63
N ALA A 228 4.31 6.45 28.06
CA ALA A 228 5.54 6.24 27.33
C ALA A 228 5.64 7.15 26.10
N LEU A 229 4.57 7.25 25.31
CA LEU A 229 4.51 8.12 24.14
C LEU A 229 4.62 9.61 24.51
N TRP A 230 3.95 10.05 25.57
CA TRP A 230 3.98 11.44 26.03
C TRP A 230 5.35 11.84 26.50
N LYS A 231 6.01 10.96 27.27
CA LYS A 231 7.40 11.14 27.68
C LYS A 231 8.32 11.22 26.46
N LYS A 232 8.16 10.30 25.50
CA LYS A 232 8.95 10.22 24.26
C LYS A 232 8.86 11.51 23.44
N LEU A 233 7.64 12.04 23.33
CA LEU A 233 7.32 13.20 22.50
C LEU A 233 7.31 14.53 23.24
N GLN A 234 7.57 14.53 24.56
CA GLN A 234 7.50 15.72 25.42
C GLN A 234 6.15 16.42 25.35
N ILE A 235 5.07 15.64 25.45
CA ILE A 235 3.69 16.14 25.47
C ILE A 235 3.26 16.35 26.92
N THR A 236 2.82 17.57 27.23
CA THR A 236 2.30 17.94 28.56
C THR A 236 0.78 18.06 28.60
N LYS A 237 0.14 18.08 27.42
CA LYS A 237 -1.32 18.22 27.29
C LYS A 237 -2.03 16.87 27.49
N LYS A 238 -3.20 16.88 28.11
CA LYS A 238 -4.08 15.71 28.21
C LYS A 238 -4.91 15.55 26.94
N ALA A 239 -4.96 14.32 26.39
CA ALA A 239 -5.85 14.00 25.28
C ALA A 239 -7.33 14.04 25.72
N LYS A 240 -8.15 14.81 25.02
CA LYS A 240 -9.62 14.83 25.19
C LYS A 240 -10.30 13.81 24.28
N ARG A 241 -9.72 13.55 23.11
CA ARG A 241 -10.27 12.64 22.10
C ARG A 241 -9.17 11.82 21.45
N ARG A 242 -9.52 10.59 21.09
CA ARG A 242 -8.65 9.61 20.43
C ARG A 242 -9.30 9.20 19.12
N GLU A 243 -8.49 8.99 18.10
CA GLU A 243 -8.92 8.41 16.83
C GLU A 243 -8.02 7.23 16.48
N PHE A 244 -8.64 6.19 15.93
CA PHE A 244 -7.97 5.01 15.40
C PHE A 244 -8.56 4.75 14.03
N ARG A 245 -7.80 5.10 12.98
CA ARG A 245 -8.22 4.98 11.59
C ARG A 245 -7.40 3.93 10.88
N ILE A 246 -8.05 3.11 10.07
CA ILE A 246 -7.41 2.20 9.12
C ILE A 246 -7.57 2.85 7.75
N LEU A 247 -6.46 3.05 7.05
CA LEU A 247 -6.39 3.76 5.79
C LEU A 247 -5.82 2.86 4.70
N SER A 248 -6.40 2.94 3.52
CA SER A 248 -5.85 2.35 2.30
C SER A 248 -5.86 3.43 1.22
N ASP A 249 -4.67 3.83 0.76
CA ASP A 249 -4.52 4.72 -0.38
C ASP A 249 -4.26 3.86 -1.61
N LYS A 250 -5.12 3.95 -2.63
CA LYS A 250 -5.09 3.11 -3.83
C LYS A 250 -5.01 3.92 -5.11
N HIS A 251 -4.56 3.26 -6.17
CA HIS A 251 -4.53 3.79 -7.54
C HIS A 251 -3.83 5.14 -7.65
N GLY A 252 -2.69 5.28 -6.96
CA GLY A 252 -1.89 6.49 -6.99
C GLY A 252 -2.29 7.57 -5.99
N TYR A 253 -3.22 7.29 -5.05
CA TYR A 253 -3.71 8.35 -4.16
C TYR A 253 -2.57 9.00 -3.38
N ALA A 254 -2.38 10.27 -3.66
CA ALA A 254 -1.29 11.07 -3.15
C ALA A 254 -1.85 12.40 -2.66
N ASN A 255 -1.74 12.66 -1.35
CA ASN A 255 -2.20 13.93 -0.79
C ASN A 255 -1.09 14.98 -0.85
N GLY A 256 0.20 14.59 -0.83
CA GLY A 256 1.40 15.42 -1.08
C GLY A 256 1.54 16.73 -0.27
N ARG A 257 0.55 17.05 0.58
CA ARG A 257 0.36 18.34 1.19
C ARG A 257 1.21 18.44 2.44
N ILE A 258 2.08 19.44 2.45
CA ILE A 258 2.85 19.81 3.63
C ILE A 258 1.94 20.53 4.63
N HIS A 259 1.83 20.02 5.85
CA HIS A 259 0.99 20.56 6.92
C HIS A 259 1.55 20.25 8.32
N THR A 260 1.03 20.88 9.37
CA THR A 260 1.48 20.72 10.77
C THR A 260 0.51 20.00 11.70
N ASP A 261 -0.62 19.50 11.19
CA ASP A 261 -1.70 18.88 11.97
C ASP A 261 -2.35 19.78 13.07
N LEU A 262 -1.76 20.94 13.37
CA LEU A 262 -2.19 21.89 14.39
C LEU A 262 -3.56 22.49 14.09
N GLN A 263 -3.89 22.71 12.81
CA GLN A 263 -5.21 23.21 12.37
C GLN A 263 -6.34 22.26 12.76
N ALA A 264 -6.06 20.96 12.81
CA ALA A 264 -7.01 19.95 13.26
C ALA A 264 -7.05 19.80 14.79
N ARG A 265 -6.31 20.65 15.54
CA ARG A 265 -6.18 20.60 17.00
C ARG A 265 -5.63 19.26 17.52
N LYS A 266 -4.79 18.58 16.75
CA LYS A 266 -4.10 17.38 17.23
C LYS A 266 -3.00 17.76 18.22
N ILE A 267 -2.73 16.89 19.18
CA ILE A 267 -1.57 16.97 20.09
C ILE A 267 -0.47 15.98 19.70
N ALA A 268 -0.83 14.83 19.13
CA ALA A 268 0.10 13.83 18.63
C ALA A 268 -0.52 13.07 17.46
N THR A 269 0.35 12.63 16.55
CA THR A 269 0.02 11.77 15.41
C THR A 269 0.94 10.56 15.45
N MET A 270 0.42 9.37 15.24
CA MET A 270 1.19 8.13 15.08
C MET A 270 0.65 7.36 13.90
N MET A 271 1.53 6.80 13.08
CA MET A 271 1.14 6.01 11.91
C MET A 271 1.99 4.76 11.80
N PHE A 272 1.34 3.62 11.61
CA PHE A 272 1.95 2.32 11.32
C PHE A 272 1.84 2.02 9.83
N TYR A 273 2.90 1.44 9.27
CA TYR A 273 3.02 1.08 7.86
C TYR A 273 2.80 -0.42 7.67
N LEU A 274 1.94 -0.75 6.72
CA LEU A 274 1.51 -2.12 6.42
C LEU A 274 1.66 -2.39 4.91
N PRO A 275 2.88 -2.33 4.35
CA PRO A 275 3.08 -2.62 2.93
C PRO A 275 2.57 -4.03 2.59
N VAL A 276 1.89 -4.15 1.45
CA VAL A 276 1.36 -5.42 0.93
C VAL A 276 2.37 -6.13 0.02
N THR A 277 3.51 -5.49 -0.23
CA THR A 277 4.55 -6.00 -1.13
C THR A 277 5.92 -5.92 -0.48
N ASP A 278 6.74 -6.93 -0.76
CA ASP A 278 8.16 -6.96 -0.40
C ASP A 278 9.03 -6.15 -1.39
N LYS A 279 8.42 -5.61 -2.46
CA LYS A 279 9.09 -4.73 -3.41
C LYS A 279 9.39 -3.37 -2.78
N THR A 280 10.30 -2.63 -3.41
CA THR A 280 10.80 -1.32 -2.96
C THR A 280 9.74 -0.21 -3.01
N ALA A 281 8.75 -0.27 -2.13
CA ALA A 281 7.83 0.82 -1.82
C ALA A 281 8.36 1.68 -0.66
N PHE A 282 9.66 1.63 -0.34
CA PHE A 282 10.21 2.25 0.87
C PHE A 282 10.07 3.78 0.86
N ASP A 283 9.99 4.39 -0.32
CA ASP A 283 9.76 5.81 -0.56
C ASP A 283 8.26 6.16 -0.62
N TYR A 284 7.34 5.23 -0.37
CA TYR A 284 5.92 5.49 0.00
C TYR A 284 5.74 5.96 1.46
N GLY A 285 6.85 6.36 2.06
CA GLY A 285 6.97 6.85 3.42
C GLY A 285 6.37 8.23 3.68
N THR A 286 6.60 8.74 4.88
CA THR A 286 6.22 10.10 5.26
C THR A 286 7.44 11.00 5.25
N CYS A 287 7.30 12.15 4.60
CA CYS A 287 8.33 13.16 4.56
C CYS A 287 8.15 14.14 5.71
N ILE A 288 9.27 14.44 6.36
CA ILE A 288 9.41 15.39 7.44
C ILE A 288 10.22 16.57 6.90
N HIS A 289 9.67 17.77 7.05
CA HIS A 289 10.22 18.99 6.45
C HIS A 289 10.62 20.00 7.53
N THR A 290 11.60 20.84 7.17
CA THR A 290 11.90 22.10 7.86
C THR A 290 10.85 23.16 7.54
N THR A 291 10.79 24.18 8.38
CA THR A 291 9.96 25.37 8.12
C THR A 291 10.41 26.09 6.85
N GLU A 292 11.71 26.09 6.58
CA GLU A 292 12.35 26.70 5.42
C GLU A 292 11.94 25.98 4.12
N GLN A 293 11.93 24.64 4.13
CA GLN A 293 11.45 23.83 3.01
C GLN A 293 9.97 24.10 2.71
N TRP A 294 9.14 24.22 3.74
CA TRP A 294 7.73 24.61 3.58
C TRP A 294 7.58 26.04 3.01
N LYS A 295 8.31 27.02 3.55
CA LYS A 295 8.32 28.41 3.05
C LYS A 295 8.75 28.49 1.60
N LYS A 296 9.85 27.82 1.24
CA LYS A 296 10.38 27.74 -0.14
C LYS A 296 9.32 27.17 -1.07
N ARG A 297 8.66 26.05 -0.71
CA ARG A 297 7.58 25.49 -1.52
C ARG A 297 6.43 26.47 -1.72
N ASN A 298 5.96 27.11 -0.65
CA ASN A 298 4.85 28.07 -0.77
C ASN A 298 5.22 29.28 -1.61
N TYR A 299 6.44 29.78 -1.49
CA TYR A 299 6.96 30.84 -2.34
C TYR A 299 6.96 30.44 -3.82
N LEU A 300 7.50 29.26 -4.16
CA LEU A 300 7.50 28.75 -5.54
C LEU A 300 6.08 28.56 -6.08
N ARG A 301 5.16 28.03 -5.28
CA ARG A 301 3.73 27.96 -5.64
C ARG A 301 3.12 29.32 -5.91
N LYS A 302 3.50 30.34 -5.12
CA LYS A 302 3.04 31.72 -5.34
C LYS A 302 3.58 32.28 -6.65
N ALA A 303 4.89 32.18 -6.84
CA ALA A 303 5.60 32.69 -8.01
C ALA A 303 5.05 32.08 -9.30
N ASN A 304 4.67 30.80 -9.28
CA ASN A 304 4.11 30.10 -10.43
C ASN A 304 2.60 30.33 -10.63
N GLY A 305 1.95 31.21 -9.85
CA GLY A 305 0.51 31.46 -9.94
C GLY A 305 -0.38 30.30 -9.45
N GLN A 306 0.17 29.38 -8.66
CA GLN A 306 -0.47 28.12 -8.24
C GLN A 306 -1.04 28.18 -6.81
N LEU A 307 -1.05 29.37 -6.20
CA LEU A 307 -1.65 29.62 -4.90
C LEU A 307 -3.17 29.68 -5.06
N GLY A 308 -3.82 28.51 -5.00
CA GLY A 308 -5.25 28.35 -5.24
C GLY A 308 -5.61 27.30 -6.30
N ALA A 309 -4.62 26.73 -7.00
CA ALA A 309 -4.86 25.61 -7.90
C ALA A 309 -5.51 24.44 -7.14
N LYS A 310 -6.56 23.85 -7.73
CA LYS A 310 -7.29 22.73 -7.12
C LYS A 310 -6.36 21.53 -6.99
N ARG A 311 -6.63 20.70 -5.97
CA ARG A 311 -5.91 19.44 -5.71
C ARG A 311 -5.83 18.62 -7.00
N GLY A 312 -4.61 18.28 -7.43
CA GLY A 312 -4.37 17.41 -8.59
C GLY A 312 -4.13 18.11 -9.93
N ASP A 313 -4.44 19.40 -10.07
CA ASP A 313 -4.39 20.07 -11.39
C ASP A 313 -2.99 20.52 -11.83
N THR A 314 -2.02 20.60 -10.92
CA THR A 314 -0.74 21.26 -11.24
C THR A 314 0.46 20.34 -11.33
N GLY A 315 0.41 19.07 -10.91
CA GLY A 315 1.62 18.24 -10.96
C GLY A 315 2.84 18.93 -10.30
N TYR A 316 2.62 19.78 -9.28
CA TYR A 316 3.68 20.43 -8.52
C TYR A 316 3.50 20.21 -7.01
N ASP A 317 2.60 19.30 -6.64
CA ASP A 317 2.55 18.74 -5.30
C ASP A 317 3.64 17.69 -5.05
N GLY A 318 4.76 17.80 -5.77
CA GLY A 318 5.95 16.98 -5.61
C GLY A 318 6.51 16.99 -4.20
N GLU A 319 7.38 16.02 -3.94
CA GLU A 319 8.06 15.91 -2.67
C GLU A 319 9.04 17.08 -2.62
N GLY A 320 8.57 18.23 -2.12
CA GLY A 320 9.48 19.32 -1.81
C GLY A 320 10.57 18.76 -0.91
N ASP A 321 11.78 19.32 -1.02
CA ASP A 321 12.98 18.86 -0.30
C ASP A 321 12.61 18.28 1.08
N CYS A 322 12.97 17.02 1.28
CA CYS A 322 12.62 16.23 2.43
C CYS A 322 13.84 16.13 3.35
N TYR A 323 13.67 16.52 4.62
CA TYR A 323 14.75 16.39 5.59
C TYR A 323 14.90 14.92 6.02
N TYR A 324 13.81 14.31 6.49
CA TYR A 324 13.76 12.88 6.79
C TYR A 324 12.61 12.23 6.08
N LYS A 325 12.89 11.11 5.40
CA LYS A 325 11.83 10.25 4.86
C LYS A 325 11.74 8.98 5.69
N PHE A 326 10.70 8.90 6.52
CA PHE A 326 10.37 7.70 7.29
C PHE A 326 9.89 6.63 6.32
N ARG A 327 10.71 5.59 6.12
CA ARG A 327 10.49 4.60 5.06
C ARG A 327 9.23 3.77 5.31
N PHE A 328 8.49 3.50 4.24
CA PHE A 328 7.33 2.62 4.25
C PHE A 328 7.78 1.16 4.17
N LEU A 329 8.23 0.63 5.31
CA LEU A 329 8.74 -0.73 5.46
C LEU A 329 7.81 -1.58 6.34
N PRO A 330 7.84 -2.92 6.21
CA PRO A 330 7.08 -3.80 7.08
C PRO A 330 7.33 -3.54 8.56
N ASN A 331 6.25 -3.54 9.35
CA ASN A 331 6.30 -3.39 10.82
C ASN A 331 7.08 -2.14 11.27
N THR A 332 6.99 -1.06 10.50
CA THR A 332 7.57 0.24 10.86
C THR A 332 6.49 1.30 11.01
N GLY A 333 6.88 2.45 11.53
CA GLY A 333 5.99 3.59 11.59
C GLY A 333 6.66 4.77 12.28
N TYR A 334 5.88 5.81 12.49
CA TYR A 334 6.39 7.02 13.12
C TYR A 334 5.37 7.63 14.07
N SER A 335 5.86 8.50 14.93
CA SER A 335 5.01 9.41 15.68
C SER A 335 5.68 10.76 15.87
N PHE A 336 4.87 11.81 16.03
CA PHE A 336 5.37 13.12 16.40
C PHE A 336 4.37 13.90 17.24
N LYS A 337 4.89 14.87 17.99
CA LYS A 337 4.09 15.92 18.64
C LYS A 337 3.64 16.93 17.60
N ALA A 338 2.34 17.17 17.49
CA ALA A 338 1.82 18.19 16.60
C ALA A 338 2.14 19.59 17.15
N GLY A 339 2.66 20.47 16.30
CA GLY A 339 3.08 21.81 16.68
C GLY A 339 3.39 22.72 15.49
N PRO A 340 3.70 24.01 15.72
CA PRO A 340 3.89 24.98 14.64
C PRO A 340 5.00 24.65 13.63
N ALA A 341 5.96 23.81 14.04
CA ALA A 341 7.08 23.38 13.20
C ALA A 341 6.96 21.94 12.70
N SER A 342 5.89 21.19 13.05
CA SER A 342 5.77 19.76 12.73
C SER A 342 5.35 19.49 11.28
N TRP A 343 6.04 20.10 10.32
CA TRP A 343 5.75 20.04 8.90
C TRP A 343 6.03 18.64 8.35
N HIS A 344 4.98 18.02 7.80
CA HIS A 344 5.10 16.69 7.21
C HIS A 344 4.14 16.54 6.02
N SER A 345 4.40 15.55 5.17
CA SER A 345 3.55 15.19 4.05
C SER A 345 3.52 13.67 3.83
N ALA A 346 2.38 13.20 3.33
CA ALA A 346 2.25 11.86 2.75
C ALA A 346 2.94 11.83 1.37
N PRO A 347 3.15 10.63 0.79
CA PRO A 347 3.60 10.46 -0.58
C PRO A 347 2.81 11.32 -1.57
N ASN A 348 3.46 11.65 -2.67
CA ASN A 348 2.87 12.36 -3.80
C ASN A 348 3.07 11.56 -5.09
N THR A 349 2.47 12.06 -6.17
CA THR A 349 2.47 11.44 -7.50
C THR A 349 3.83 11.45 -8.22
N PHE A 350 4.91 11.95 -7.60
CA PHE A 350 6.26 12.01 -8.21
C PHE A 350 7.14 10.83 -7.82
N ILE A 351 6.65 9.96 -6.94
CA ILE A 351 7.31 8.69 -6.69
C ILE A 351 7.08 7.82 -7.93
N GLU A 352 8.14 7.24 -8.48
CA GLU A 352 8.13 6.55 -9.78
C GLU A 352 7.02 5.50 -9.89
N HIS A 353 6.75 4.80 -8.81
CA HIS A 353 5.80 3.68 -8.74
C HIS A 353 4.55 4.03 -7.92
N TYR A 354 4.14 5.31 -7.92
CA TYR A 354 3.10 5.78 -7.02
C TYR A 354 1.72 5.10 -7.24
N ASP A 355 1.41 4.71 -8.46
CA ASP A 355 0.18 4.02 -8.81
C ASP A 355 0.30 2.48 -8.76
N GLU A 356 1.50 1.94 -8.55
CA GLU A 356 1.74 0.49 -8.55
C GLU A 356 1.34 -0.20 -7.24
N TYR A 357 1.41 0.51 -6.10
CA TYR A 357 1.26 -0.10 -4.78
C TYR A 357 0.21 0.58 -3.91
N ASP A 358 -0.57 -0.24 -3.22
CA ASP A 358 -1.48 0.23 -2.18
C ASP A 358 -0.69 0.63 -0.93
N ARG A 359 -1.05 1.78 -0.36
CA ARG A 359 -0.46 2.27 0.89
C ARG A 359 -1.42 2.04 2.05
N ASN A 360 -1.30 0.86 2.65
CA ASN A 360 -2.08 0.49 3.83
C ASN A 360 -1.40 1.01 5.10
N THR A 361 -2.18 1.67 5.95
CA THR A 361 -1.68 2.25 7.21
C THR A 361 -2.72 2.20 8.31
N ILE A 362 -2.25 2.18 9.56
CA ILE A 362 -3.06 2.50 10.73
C ILE A 362 -2.62 3.86 11.23
N LEU A 363 -3.57 4.79 11.39
CA LEU A 363 -3.37 6.14 11.87
C LEU A 363 -4.04 6.33 13.23
N LEU A 364 -3.25 6.68 14.23
CA LEU A 364 -3.70 7.11 15.54
C LEU A 364 -3.51 8.61 15.68
N ASN A 365 -4.54 9.30 16.18
CA ASN A 365 -4.45 10.72 16.51
C ASN A 365 -4.98 10.95 17.92
N TRP A 366 -4.36 11.89 18.62
CA TRP A 366 -4.83 12.42 19.88
C TRP A 366 -5.10 13.92 19.73
N TYR A 367 -6.15 14.41 20.39
CA TYR A 367 -6.63 15.80 20.33
C TYR A 367 -6.71 16.42 21.71
#